data_AF-A0A753B1C6-F1
#
_entry.id   AF-A0A753B1C6-F1
#
_cell.length_a   1.000
_cell.length_b   1.000
_cell.length_c   1.000
_cell.angle_alpha   90.00
_cell.angle_beta   90.00
_cell.angle_gamma   90.00
#
_symmetry.space_group_name_H-M   'P 1'
#
loop_
_entity.id
_entity.type
_entity.pdbx_description
1 polymer ?
#
loop_
_entity_poly.entity_id
_entity_poly.type
_entity_poly.pdbx_seq_one_letter_code
_entity_poly.pdbx_strand_id
1 'polypeptide(L)' 'MGGCEWVSWNELSARGLIVRINKEILHPIGLAVFRDPNTGISQGALIAPDGVWEYDQSISVKG' A
#
# COMPACT_ATOMS: atom_id res chain seq x y z
N MET A 1 11.48 18.54 -17.60
CA MET A 1 10.48 17.46 -17.74
C MET A 1 9.18 17.97 -17.14
N GLY A 2 8.25 18.43 -17.96
CA GLY A 2 6.93 18.88 -17.52
C GLY A 2 5.86 17.97 -18.11
N GLY A 3 4.82 17.63 -17.34
CA GLY A 3 3.59 17.04 -17.87
C GLY A 3 3.01 15.82 -17.16
N CYS A 4 3.65 15.27 -16.12
CA CYS A 4 2.98 14.27 -15.27
C CYS A 4 2.46 14.93 -14.01
N GLU A 5 1.13 14.98 -13.86
CA GLU A 5 0.51 15.18 -12.57
C GLU A 5 0.66 13.90 -11.73
N TRP A 6 0.95 14.08 -10.45
CA TRP A 6 1.13 12.97 -9.52
C TRP A 6 -0.11 12.85 -8.64
N VAL A 7 -0.57 11.61 -8.44
CA VAL A 7 -1.54 11.30 -7.39
C VAL A 7 -0.79 11.02 -6.10
N SER A 8 -1.22 11.63 -4.99
CA SER A 8 -0.57 11.43 -3.70
C SER A 8 -0.83 10.02 -3.16
N TRP A 9 0.06 9.52 -2.30
CA TRP A 9 -0.18 8.26 -1.59
C TRP A 9 -1.44 8.30 -0.71
N ASN A 10 -1.82 9.48 -0.21
CA ASN A 10 -3.05 9.67 0.54
C ASN A 10 -4.28 9.39 -0.33
N GLU A 11 -4.28 9.94 -1.55
CA GLU A 11 -5.37 9.72 -2.50
C GLU A 11 -5.42 8.26 -2.97
N LEU A 12 -4.26 7.65 -3.24
CA LEU A 12 -4.20 6.20 -3.53
C LEU A 12 -4.72 5.36 -2.37
N SER A 13 -4.38 5.71 -1.13
CA SER A 13 -4.86 5.05 0.08
C SER A 13 -6.38 5.21 0.24
N ALA A 14 -6.92 6.42 0.02
CA ALA A 14 -8.34 6.73 0.15
C ALA A 14 -9.19 5.96 -0.87
N ARG A 15 -8.64 5.72 -2.07
CA ARG A 15 -9.27 4.87 -3.11
C ARG A 15 -9.13 3.36 -2.85
N GLY A 16 -8.53 2.95 -1.73
CA GLY A 16 -8.26 1.55 -1.41
C GLY A 16 -7.17 0.90 -2.27
N LEU A 17 -6.46 1.66 -3.10
CA LEU A 17 -5.50 1.11 -4.07
C LEU A 17 -4.26 0.56 -3.40
N ILE A 18 -3.78 1.17 -2.31
CA ILE A 18 -2.64 0.64 -1.54
C ILE A 18 -2.96 -0.75 -0.99
N VAL A 19 -4.16 -0.95 -0.43
CA VAL A 19 -4.60 -2.26 0.08
C VAL A 19 -4.64 -3.30 -1.04
N ARG A 20 -5.15 -2.91 -2.21
CA ARG A 20 -5.23 -3.81 -3.36
C ARG A 20 -3.86 -4.19 -3.91
N ILE A 21 -2.97 -3.22 -4.10
CA ILE A 21 -1.58 -3.46 -4.57
C ILE A 21 -0.84 -4.35 -3.58
N ASN A 22 -0.95 -4.06 -2.28
CA ASN A 22 -0.37 -4.89 -1.24
C ASN A 22 -0.90 -6.31 -1.34
N LYS A 23 -2.22 -6.50 -1.29
CA LYS A 23 -2.85 -7.83 -1.27
C LYS A 23 -2.56 -8.66 -2.53
N GLU A 24 -2.67 -8.06 -3.71
CA GLU A 24 -2.64 -8.79 -4.98
C GLU A 24 -1.21 -9.00 -5.50
N ILE A 25 -0.29 -8.06 -5.23
CA ILE A 25 1.03 -8.05 -5.88
C ILE A 25 2.17 -8.19 -4.87
N LEU A 26 2.19 -7.35 -3.83
CA LEU A 26 3.39 -7.23 -2.98
C LEU A 26 3.43 -8.29 -1.88
N HIS A 27 2.30 -8.53 -1.23
CA HIS A 27 2.16 -9.51 -0.15
C HIS A 27 2.60 -10.92 -0.56
N PRO A 28 2.20 -11.45 -1.74
CA PRO A 28 2.64 -12.76 -2.23
C PRO A 28 4.15 -12.89 -2.45
N ILE A 29 4.87 -11.77 -2.60
CA ILE A 29 6.32 -11.73 -2.78
C ILE A 29 7.05 -11.17 -1.54
N GLY A 30 6.36 -11.13 -0.39
CA GLY A 30 6.95 -10.72 0.89
C GLY A 30 7.22 -9.22 1.01
N LEU A 31 6.53 -8.39 0.22
CA LEU A 31 6.66 -6.93 0.26
C LEU A 31 5.35 -6.26 0.70
N ALA A 32 5.43 -5.09 1.34
CA ALA A 32 4.25 -4.27 1.63
C ALA A 32 4.62 -2.78 1.63
N VAL A 33 3.84 -1.95 0.94
CA VAL A 33 3.99 -0.49 1.02
C VAL A 33 2.99 0.11 1.99
N PHE A 34 3.38 1.21 2.61
CA PHE A 34 2.51 2.00 3.49
C PHE A 34 2.80 3.48 3.30
N ARG A 35 1.93 4.31 3.85
CA ARG A 35 2.13 5.76 3.95
C ARG A 35 1.98 6.19 5.40
N ASP A 36 2.73 7.21 5.78
CA ASP A 36 2.43 7.97 6.99
C ASP A 36 1.12 8.75 6.75
N PRO A 37 0.07 8.57 7.57
CA PRO A 37 -1.21 9.23 7.36
C PRO A 37 -1.16 10.76 7.54
N ASN A 38 -0.20 11.27 8.31
CA ASN A 38 -0.06 12.71 8.58
C ASN A 38 0.70 13.42 7.46
N THR A 39 1.75 12.81 6.93
CA THR A 39 2.62 13.43 5.91
C THR A 39 2.32 12.95 4.49
N GLY A 40 1.66 11.80 4.34
CA GLY A 40 1.38 11.16 3.06
C GLY A 40 2.62 10.62 2.33
N ILE A 41 3.74 10.48 3.04
CA ILE A 41 4.98 9.94 2.48
C ILE A 41 5.01 8.42 2.70
N SER A 42 5.38 7.69 1.65
CA SER A 42 5.85 6.31 1.77
C SER A 42 7.36 6.29 1.83
N GLN A 43 7.94 5.61 2.81
CA GLN A 43 9.39 5.41 2.90
C GLN A 43 9.90 4.29 1.99
N GLY A 44 9.01 3.56 1.33
CA GLY A 44 9.32 2.38 0.52
C GLY A 44 8.48 1.17 0.94
N ALA A 45 9.00 -0.02 0.63
CA ALA A 45 8.37 -1.29 0.98
C ALA A 45 9.03 -1.94 2.20
N LEU A 46 8.20 -2.51 3.08
CA LEU A 46 8.60 -3.41 4.15
C LEU A 46 8.83 -4.81 3.58
N ILE A 47 9.75 -5.56 4.19
CA ILE A 47 10.09 -6.94 3.80
C ILE A 47 9.58 -7.88 4.90
N ALA A 48 8.85 -8.92 4.49
CA ALA A 48 8.35 -9.96 5.37
C ALA A 48 9.52 -10.85 5.86
N PRO A 49 9.64 -11.12 7.17
CA PRO A 49 10.67 -12.03 7.69
C PRO A 49 10.55 -13.47 7.20
N ASP A 50 9.33 -13.92 6.91
CA ASP A 50 8.97 -15.27 6.44
C ASP A 50 8.69 -15.32 4.93
N GLY A 51 8.88 -14.19 4.23
CA GLY A 51 8.73 -14.10 2.78
C GLY A 51 7.30 -13.88 2.29
N VAL A 52 6.31 -13.68 3.16
CA VAL A 52 4.92 -13.39 2.77
C VAL A 52 4.24 -12.42 3.75
N TRP A 53 3.34 -11.58 3.25
CA TRP A 53 2.43 -10.82 4.10
C TRP A 53 1.00 -11.26 3.85
N GLU A 54 0.13 -11.19 4.86
CA GLU A 54 -1.31 -11.41 4.70
C GLU A 54 -2.08 -10.37 5.51
N TYR A 55 -3.16 -9.85 4.94
CA TYR A 55 -4.10 -9.07 5.73
C TYR A 55 -4.96 -10.03 6.54
N ASP A 56 -5.23 -9.66 7.81
CA ASP A 56 -6.16 -10.40 8.63
C ASP A 56 -7.55 -10.44 7.96
N GLN A 57 -8.11 -11.65 7.81
CA GLN A 57 -9.37 -11.89 7.09
C GLN A 57 -10.59 -11.28 7.80
N SER A 58 -10.45 -10.87 9.07
CA SER A 58 -11.52 -10.22 9.84
C SER A 58 -11.75 -8.75 9.47
N ILE A 59 -10.86 -8.14 8.68
CA ILE A 59 -10.98 -6.73 8.30
C ILE A 59 -11.90 -6.58 7.08
N SER A 60 -13.18 -6.27 7.36
CA SER A 60 -14.12 -5.83 6.34
C SER A 60 -13.80 -4.39 5.94
N VAL A 61 -13.17 -4.20 4.78
CA VAL A 61 -12.99 -2.88 4.18
C VAL A 61 -14.35 -2.45 3.64
N LYS A 62 -15.07 -1.59 4.39
CA LYS A 62 -16.22 -0.87 3.83
C LYS A 62 -15.68 0.08 2.77
N GLY A 63 -15.93 -0.25 1.51
CA GLY A 63 -15.69 0.62 0.36
C GLY A 63 -16.63 1.82 0.33
#